data_AF-A0A7X9DIL5-F1
#
_entry.id   AF-A0A7X9DIL5-F1
#
_cell.length_a   1.000
_cell.length_b   1.000
_cell.length_c   1.000
_cell.angle_alpha   90.00
_cell.angle_beta   90.00
_cell.angle_gamma   90.00
#
_symmetry.space_group_name_H-M   'P 1'
#
loop_
_entity.id
_entity.type
_entity.pdbx_description
1 polymer ?
#
loop_
_entity_poly.entity_id
_entity_poly.type
_entity_poly.pdbx_seq_one_letter_code
_entity_poly.pdbx_strand_id
1 'polypeptide(L)' 'IIIAAVNGELTVKRLVEQNGTTLLVPDNQSYEPIALTPEIDCTVWGVVVHIIRTVA' A
#
# COMPACT_ATOMS: atom_id res chain seq x y z
N ILE A 1 -0.18 2.18 -7.48
CA ILE A 1 0.65 1.48 -6.48
C ILE A 1 1.50 2.53 -5.81
N ILE A 2 1.56 2.52 -4.47
CA ILE A 2 2.33 3.51 -3.71
C ILE A 2 3.37 2.82 -2.83
N ILE A 3 4.41 3.58 -2.51
CA ILE A 3 5.30 3.29 -1.39
C ILE A 3 4.75 4.09 -0.21
N ALA A 4 4.48 3.42 0.90
CA ALA A 4 3.99 4.04 2.12
C ALA A 4 4.74 3.50 3.33
N ALA A 5 4.87 4.31 4.38
CA ALA A 5 5.24 3.85 5.71
C ALA A 5 3.96 3.76 6.55
N VAL A 6 3.63 2.57 7.04
CA VAL A 6 2.48 2.30 7.92
C VAL A 6 3.03 1.99 9.30
N ASN A 7 2.70 2.81 10.31
CA ASN A 7 3.26 2.73 11.66
C ASN A 7 4.80 2.64 11.67
N GLY A 8 5.45 3.37 10.77
CA GLY A 8 6.91 3.38 10.59
C GLY A 8 7.48 2.26 9.71
N GLU A 9 6.68 1.26 9.30
CA GLU A 9 7.13 0.16 8.45
C GLU A 9 6.85 0.43 6.96
N LEU A 10 7.88 0.31 6.11
CA LEU A 10 7.74 0.51 4.67
C LEU A 10 6.98 -0.64 4.00
N THR A 11 6.03 -0.29 3.15
CA THR A 11 5.21 -1.22 2.38
C THR A 11 4.95 -0.71 0.96
N VAL A 12 4.70 -1.66 0.05
CA VAL A 12 4.28 -1.39 -1.33
C VAL A 12 2.93 -2.05 -1.55
N LYS A 13 1.90 -1.22 -1.68
CA LYS A 13 0.50 -1.69 -1.81
C LYS A 13 -0.26 -0.84 -2.81
N ARG A 14 -1.43 -1.32 -3.23
CA ARG A 14 -2.37 -0.55 -4.04
C ARG A 14 -3.21 0.31 -3.09
N LEU A 15 -3.12 1.63 -3.24
CA LEU A 15 -4.08 2.53 -2.61
C LEU A 15 -5.40 2.44 -3.37
N VAL A 16 -6.49 2.16 -2.66
CA VAL A 16 -7.84 2.01 -3.20
C VAL A 16 -8.80 2.82 -2.33
N GLU A 17 -9.66 3.61 -2.95
CA GLU A 17 -10.78 4.29 -2.27
C GLU A 17 -12.09 3.62 -2.68
N GLN A 18 -12.84 3.13 -1.70
CA GLN A 18 -14.14 2.47 -1.90
C GLN A 18 -15.11 2.87 -0.79
N ASN A 19 -16.30 3.34 -1.19
CA ASN A 19 -17.39 3.68 -0.26
C ASN A 19 -16.98 4.64 0.87
N GLY A 20 -16.07 5.58 0.58
CA GLY A 20 -15.55 6.53 1.58
C GLY A 20 -14.44 5.98 2.48
N THR A 21 -14.01 4.73 2.27
CA THR A 21 -12.90 4.10 2.98
C THR A 21 -11.68 4.00 2.09
N THR A 22 -10.52 4.38 2.61
CA THR A 22 -9.23 4.21 1.93
C THR A 22 -8.53 2.95 2.43
N LEU A 23 -8.06 2.12 1.51
CA LEU A 23 -7.47 0.80 1.76
C LEU A 23 -6.10 0.70 1.10
N LEU A 24 -5.16 0.03 1.77
CA LEU A 24 -3.93 -0.47 1.19
C LEU A 24 -4.08 -1.96 0.90
N VAL A 25 -4.39 -2.27 -0.37
CA VAL A 25 -4.67 -3.62 -0.83
C VAL A 25 -3.36 -4.29 -1.30
N PRO A 26 -3.01 -5.49 -0.78
CA PRO A 26 -1.90 -6.27 -1.31
C PRO A 26 -2.28 -6.93 -2.65
N ASP A 27 -1.29 -7.09 -3.54
CA ASP A 27 -1.45 -7.85 -4.79
C ASP A 27 -1.21 -9.38 -4.59
N ASN A 28 -1.13 -9.82 -3.32
CA ASN A 28 -0.99 -11.21 -2.91
C ASN A 28 -2.20 -11.61 -2.05
N GLN A 29 -2.93 -12.63 -2.49
CA GLN A 29 -4.17 -13.12 -1.86
C GLN A 29 -3.97 -13.69 -0.45
N SER A 30 -2.74 -14.07 -0.07
CA SER A 30 -2.43 -14.54 1.28
C SER A 30 -2.37 -13.43 2.33
N TYR A 31 -2.52 -12.16 1.93
CA TYR A 31 -2.43 -11.02 2.83
C TYR A 31 -3.73 -10.23 2.81
N GLU A 32 -4.14 -9.75 3.98
CA GLU A 32 -5.34 -8.93 4.10
C GLU A 32 -5.08 -7.46 3.71
N PRO A 33 -6.08 -6.76 3.17
CA PRO A 33 -6.05 -5.30 3.01
C PRO A 33 -5.92 -4.59 4.36
N ILE A 34 -5.21 -3.45 4.37
CA ILE A 34 -5.12 -2.57 5.55
C ILE A 34 -6.07 -1.40 5.33
N ALA A 35 -7.07 -1.23 6.20
CA ALA A 35 -7.93 -0.06 6.19
C ALA A 35 -7.21 1.12 6.84
N LEU A 36 -7.12 2.27 6.17
CA LEU A 36 -6.53 3.48 6.73
C LEU A 36 -7.56 4.17 7.61
N THR A 37 -7.55 3.85 8.89
CA THR A 37 -8.36 4.49 9.92
C THR A 37 -7.57 5.64 10.58
N PRO A 38 -8.23 6.55 11.31
CA PRO A 38 -7.54 7.66 11.98
C PRO A 38 -6.46 7.24 12.99
N GLU A 39 -6.52 6.01 13.49
CA GLU A 39 -5.55 5.45 14.44
C GLU A 39 -4.29 4.90 13.77
N ILE A 40 -4.31 4.69 12.45
CA ILE A 40 -3.17 4.20 11.69
C ILE A 40 -2.36 5.39 11.18
N ASP A 41 -1.10 5.46 11.58
CA ASP A 41 -0.16 6.40 10.96
C ASP A 41 0.25 5.86 9.58
N CYS A 42 -0.07 6.60 8.54
CA CYS A 42 0.26 6.24 7.16
C CYS A 42 0.84 7.45 6.43
N THR A 43 2.13 7.38 6.11
CA THR A 43 2.82 8.38 5.31
C THR A 43 3.09 7.86 3.91
N VAL A 44 2.56 8.53 2.87
CA VAL A 44 2.86 8.21 1.47
C VAL A 44 4.22 8.78 1.10
N TRP A 45 5.14 7.94 0.66
CA TRP A 45 6.49 8.34 0.22
C TRP A 45 6.52 8.65 -1.27
N GLY A 46 5.72 7.94 -2.07
CA GLY A 46 5.67 8.18 -3.51
C GLY A 46 4.85 7.16 -4.27
N VAL A 47 4.79 7.35 -5.58
CA VAL A 47 4.05 6.48 -6.51
C VAL A 47 5.05 5.60 -7.27
N VAL A 48 4.74 4.31 -7.40
CA VAL A 48 5.55 3.39 -8.19
C VAL A 48 5.24 3.61 -9.68
N VAL A 49 6.28 3.92 -10.46
CA VAL A 49 6.16 4.18 -11.91
C VAL A 49 6.70 3.04 -12.78
N HIS A 50 7.68 2.28 -12.29
CA HIS A 50 8.30 1.18 -13.02
C HIS A 50 8.64 0.01 -12.11
N ILE A 51 8.64 -1.19 -12.69
CA ILE A 51 9.08 -2.43 -12.04
C ILE A 51 10.23 -2.98 -12.89
N ILE A 52 11.39 -3.17 -12.27
CA ILE A 52 12.54 -3.80 -12.91
C ILE A 52 12.66 -5.21 -12.35
N ARG A 53 12.62 -6.22 -13.22
CA ARG A 53 12.82 -7.63 -12.87
C ARG A 53 13.94 -8.20 -13.72
N THR A 54 14.94 -8.78 -13.07
CA THR A 54 15.91 -9.65 -13.73
C THR A 54 15.32 -11.06 -13.73
N VAL A 55 15.05 -11.59 -14.91
CA VAL A 55 14.67 -13.00 -15.11
C VAL A 55 15.89 -13.76 -15.59
N ALA A 56 16.19 -14.89 -14.95
CA ALA A 56 17.27 -15.81 -15.29
C ALA A 56 16.77 -16.90 -16.23
#